data_AF-A0A6P1XZ52-F1
#
_entry.id   AF-A0A6P1XZ52-F1
#
_cell.length_a   1.000
_cell.length_b   1.000
_cell.length_c   1.000
_cell.angle_alpha   90.00
_cell.angle_beta   90.00
_cell.angle_gamma   90.00
#
_symmetry.space_group_name_H-M   'P 1'
#
loop_
_entity.id
_entity.type
_entity.pdbx_description
1 polymer ?
#
loop_
_entity_poly.entity_id
_entity_poly.type
_entity_poly.pdbx_seq_one_letter_code
_entity_poly.pdbx_strand_id
1 'polypeptide(L)'
;MNLFDDAQLKDIKTTVFLGLKSSKNQELSTWEISRYIFDLNTYYYKYEVVNSIALALSTGVKPEDIIVINESFMLNHQYAKLDVIDLARPELNLLYFLGLPYSMFPSLSIFNMRIIFKYYRIINEFLFQNKLQRNETKWICSFYIESLLSGLDKAIQNITQLSEKKIINTKKHVELLNLFTKLTKNFQKQYKKEFTQLERDLVIDIKNLREKKGAPKNYSIFFSTINKLQRPVVLVIDQQSSKARVLCRAQLNKKAKDRTTFTLRSVIQNSPIQMLVQSGISILTAIKDEERKKELHAIELELKKAEIKKVKTDAEISHIKLLTAQIELMEQIAHFEQNPNYAHISRITIPYLKQQLGFANDRITENLKTLNNRVGIEIDYQTTKIDIQA
;
A
#
# COMPACT_ATOMS: atom_id res chain seq x y z
N MET A 1 14.03 -5.01 19.69
CA MET A 1 13.24 -3.86 19.18
C MET A 1 11.79 -4.33 19.06
N ASN A 2 10.79 -3.54 19.42
CA ASN A 2 9.39 -3.98 19.27
C ASN A 2 9.01 -3.99 17.78
N LEU A 3 8.21 -4.97 17.35
CA LEU A 3 7.67 -5.03 16.00
C LEU A 3 6.97 -3.70 15.66
N PHE A 4 7.39 -3.04 14.59
CA PHE A 4 6.86 -1.75 14.15
C PHE A 4 5.35 -1.81 13.91
N ASP A 5 4.60 -0.83 14.43
CA ASP A 5 3.16 -0.65 14.21
C ASP A 5 2.90 0.79 13.75
N ASP A 6 2.44 0.97 12.52
CA ASP A 6 2.15 2.31 11.99
C ASP A 6 0.96 2.96 12.70
N ALA A 7 0.00 2.17 13.18
CA ALA A 7 -1.18 2.70 13.89
C ALA A 7 -0.84 3.32 15.25
N GLN A 8 0.32 2.98 15.84
CA GLN A 8 0.77 3.60 17.11
C GLN A 8 1.38 4.99 16.91
N LEU A 9 1.74 5.33 15.67
CA LEU A 9 2.48 6.55 15.33
C LEU A 9 1.66 7.49 14.43
N LYS A 10 0.67 6.97 13.71
CA LYS A 10 -0.27 7.74 12.91
C LYS A 10 -1.39 8.34 13.75
N ASP A 11 -1.96 9.43 13.26
CA ASP A 11 -3.23 9.94 13.79
C ASP A 11 -4.38 9.02 13.37
N ILE A 12 -4.82 8.21 14.32
CA ILE A 12 -6.01 7.35 14.19
C ILE A 12 -7.22 7.92 14.96
N LYS A 13 -7.10 9.12 15.53
CA LYS A 13 -8.15 9.78 16.31
C LYS A 13 -8.90 10.82 15.49
N THR A 14 -8.29 11.36 14.45
CA THR A 14 -8.91 12.33 13.55
C THR A 14 -9.57 11.64 12.36
N THR A 15 -10.83 12.00 12.09
CA THR A 15 -11.57 11.65 10.87
C THR A 15 -11.83 12.93 10.08
N VAL A 16 -11.82 12.80 8.76
CA VAL A 16 -12.35 13.81 7.83
C VAL A 16 -13.61 13.27 7.18
N PHE A 17 -14.68 14.03 7.28
CA PHE A 17 -15.83 13.92 6.41
C PHE A 17 -15.60 14.85 5.23
N LEU A 18 -15.06 14.32 4.14
CA LEU A 18 -14.72 15.06 2.94
C LEU A 18 -15.97 15.23 2.07
N GLY A 19 -16.41 16.47 1.95
CA GLY A 19 -17.42 16.89 0.99
C GLY A 19 -16.79 17.05 -0.39
N LEU A 20 -17.43 16.46 -1.40
CA LEU A 20 -17.01 16.56 -2.79
C LEU A 20 -18.21 17.00 -3.62
N LYS A 21 -18.02 18.00 -4.47
CA LYS A 21 -19.08 18.48 -5.36
C LYS A 21 -18.60 18.55 -6.80
N SER A 22 -19.52 18.35 -7.75
CA SER A 22 -19.24 18.58 -9.16
C SER A 22 -19.22 20.08 -9.46
N SER A 23 -18.15 20.57 -10.08
CA SER A 23 -18.05 21.93 -10.62
C SER A 23 -18.77 22.08 -11.97
N LYS A 24 -19.16 20.96 -12.59
CA LYS A 24 -19.96 20.92 -13.82
C LYS A 24 -21.40 20.59 -13.48
N ASN A 25 -22.36 21.32 -14.07
CA ASN A 25 -23.79 20.96 -14.10
C ASN A 25 -24.03 19.78 -15.06
N GLN A 26 -23.31 18.68 -14.85
CA GLN A 26 -23.42 17.46 -15.63
C GLN A 26 -23.77 16.31 -14.69
N GLU A 27 -24.77 15.53 -15.09
CA GLU A 27 -25.08 14.28 -14.43
C GLU A 27 -23.96 13.26 -14.70
N LEU A 28 -23.46 12.62 -13.65
CA LEU A 28 -22.59 11.45 -13.73
C LEU A 28 -23.44 10.21 -13.56
N SER A 29 -23.21 9.23 -14.42
CA SER A 29 -23.81 7.92 -14.27
C SER A 29 -23.37 7.24 -12.97
N THR A 30 -24.17 6.30 -12.47
CA THR A 30 -23.82 5.46 -11.32
C THR A 30 -22.49 4.73 -11.50
N TRP A 31 -22.15 4.38 -12.74
CA TRP A 31 -20.86 3.76 -13.09
C TRP A 31 -19.70 4.73 -12.94
N GLU A 32 -19.85 5.98 -13.39
CA GLU A 32 -18.82 7.02 -13.23
C GLU A 32 -18.59 7.37 -11.77
N ILE A 33 -19.67 7.50 -10.98
CA ILE A 33 -19.59 7.74 -9.53
C ILE A 33 -18.87 6.58 -8.85
N SER A 34 -19.28 5.35 -9.12
CA SER A 34 -18.66 4.16 -8.54
C SER A 34 -17.18 4.06 -8.90
N ARG A 35 -16.84 4.39 -10.15
CA ARG A 35 -15.46 4.38 -10.63
C ARG A 35 -14.63 5.46 -9.97
N TYR A 36 -15.17 6.67 -9.84
CA TYR A 36 -14.51 7.78 -9.16
C TYR A 36 -14.20 7.43 -7.70
N ILE A 37 -15.19 6.94 -6.95
CA ILE A 37 -15.00 6.52 -5.55
C ILE A 37 -13.97 5.40 -5.42
N PHE A 38 -13.99 4.43 -6.35
CA PHE A 38 -13.00 3.35 -6.38
C PHE A 38 -11.57 3.88 -6.62
N ASP A 39 -11.40 4.75 -7.60
CA ASP A 39 -10.09 5.34 -7.94
C ASP A 39 -9.60 6.25 -6.79
N LEU A 40 -10.49 7.06 -6.19
CA LEU A 40 -10.19 7.92 -5.03
C LEU A 40 -9.71 7.09 -3.83
N ASN A 41 -10.45 6.04 -3.47
CA ASN A 41 -10.03 5.12 -2.41
C ASN A 41 -8.68 4.45 -2.72
N THR A 42 -8.48 4.04 -3.98
CA THR A 42 -7.22 3.41 -4.42
C THR A 42 -6.03 4.34 -4.22
N TYR A 43 -6.15 5.61 -4.64
CA TYR A 43 -5.08 6.58 -4.47
C TYR A 43 -4.88 6.99 -3.01
N TYR A 44 -5.95 7.17 -2.25
CA TYR A 44 -5.88 7.40 -0.80
C TYR A 44 -5.13 6.25 -0.09
N TYR A 45 -5.48 5.00 -0.39
CA TYR A 45 -4.80 3.84 0.19
C TYR A 45 -3.31 3.80 -0.17
N LYS A 46 -2.95 4.07 -1.42
CA LYS A 46 -1.54 4.14 -1.83
C LYS A 46 -0.79 5.24 -1.09
N TYR A 47 -1.42 6.40 -0.91
CA TYR A 47 -0.85 7.51 -0.16
C TYR A 47 -0.56 7.08 1.29
N GLU A 48 -1.53 6.41 1.93
CA GLU A 48 -1.36 5.86 3.27
C GLU A 48 -0.22 4.85 3.38
N VAL A 49 -0.07 3.97 2.38
CA VAL A 49 1.02 2.99 2.31
C VAL A 49 2.38 3.68 2.18
N VAL A 50 2.51 4.66 1.28
CA VAL A 50 3.77 5.42 1.10
C VAL A 50 4.14 6.15 2.40
N ASN A 51 3.15 6.74 3.08
CA ASN A 51 3.36 7.39 4.38
C ASN A 51 3.77 6.39 5.47
N SER A 52 3.15 5.20 5.56
CA SER A 52 3.56 4.17 6.52
C SER A 52 4.98 3.68 6.25
N ILE A 53 5.38 3.53 4.99
CA ILE A 53 6.75 3.17 4.62
C ILE A 53 7.73 4.26 5.06
N ALA A 54 7.41 5.52 4.76
CA ALA A 54 8.25 6.65 5.15
C ALA A 54 8.39 6.75 6.67
N LEU A 55 7.31 6.51 7.40
CA LEU A 55 7.30 6.47 8.87
C LEU A 55 8.19 5.34 9.40
N ALA A 56 8.06 4.12 8.86
CA ALA A 56 8.91 2.98 9.23
C ALA A 56 10.40 3.31 9.05
N LEU A 57 10.78 3.85 7.89
CA LEU A 57 12.15 4.25 7.61
C LEU A 57 12.65 5.35 8.55
N SER A 58 11.82 6.37 8.82
CA SER A 58 12.18 7.49 9.69
C SER A 58 12.33 7.09 11.17
N THR A 59 11.76 5.95 11.58
CA THR A 59 11.85 5.39 12.93
C THR A 59 12.93 4.31 13.07
N GLY A 60 13.73 4.10 12.02
CA GLY A 60 14.89 3.21 12.05
C GLY A 60 14.62 1.77 11.59
N VAL A 61 13.45 1.48 11.01
CA VAL A 61 13.23 0.20 10.33
C VAL A 61 14.17 0.12 9.14
N LYS A 62 14.88 -1.01 9.00
CA LYS A 62 15.82 -1.21 7.91
C LYS A 62 15.07 -1.43 6.59
N PRO A 63 15.56 -0.88 5.45
CA PRO A 63 14.91 -1.08 4.16
C PRO A 63 14.80 -2.55 3.75
N GLU A 64 15.78 -3.40 4.07
CA GLU A 64 15.72 -4.83 3.75
C GLU A 64 14.57 -5.59 4.44
N ASP A 65 14.04 -5.01 5.52
CA ASP A 65 12.96 -5.57 6.34
C ASP A 65 11.56 -5.09 5.89
N ILE A 66 11.49 -4.17 4.93
CA ILE A 66 10.24 -3.71 4.33
C ILE A 66 10.00 -4.49 3.04
N ILE A 67 8.88 -5.22 2.97
CA ILE A 67 8.53 -6.06 1.83
C ILE A 67 7.20 -5.65 1.20
N VAL A 68 7.10 -5.80 -0.12
CA VAL A 68 5.86 -5.66 -0.88
C VAL A 68 5.48 -7.00 -1.49
N ILE A 69 4.20 -7.34 -1.44
CA ILE A 69 3.66 -8.50 -2.16
C ILE A 69 3.33 -8.10 -3.60
N ASN A 70 3.70 -8.93 -4.58
CA ASN A 70 3.55 -8.62 -6.00
C ASN A 70 2.13 -8.75 -6.57
N GLU A 71 1.12 -8.89 -5.73
CA GLU A 71 -0.28 -8.99 -6.09
C GLU A 71 -1.10 -8.01 -5.23
N SER A 72 -2.21 -7.52 -5.79
CA SER A 72 -3.13 -6.66 -5.05
C SER A 72 -4.06 -7.48 -4.17
N PHE A 73 -4.37 -7.00 -2.97
CA PHE A 73 -5.39 -7.67 -2.15
C PHE A 73 -6.80 -7.54 -2.77
N MET A 74 -7.65 -8.54 -2.51
CA MET A 74 -9.01 -8.66 -3.04
C MET A 74 -10.03 -8.11 -2.06
N LEU A 75 -10.85 -7.13 -2.49
CA LEU A 75 -11.83 -6.43 -1.64
C LEU A 75 -12.88 -7.34 -0.96
N ASN A 76 -13.18 -8.49 -1.55
CA ASN A 76 -14.20 -9.40 -1.04
C ASN A 76 -13.71 -10.28 0.12
N HIS A 77 -12.39 -10.30 0.38
CA HIS A 77 -11.81 -11.06 1.47
C HIS A 77 -11.78 -10.23 2.77
N GLN A 78 -11.90 -10.91 3.92
CA GLN A 78 -11.94 -10.24 5.22
C GLN A 78 -10.56 -9.96 5.82
N TYR A 79 -9.53 -10.74 5.45
CA TYR A 79 -8.14 -10.60 5.91
C TYR A 79 -7.95 -10.48 7.43
N ALA A 80 -8.89 -10.98 8.23
CA ALA A 80 -8.88 -10.83 9.70
C ALA A 80 -7.63 -11.42 10.39
N LYS A 81 -6.93 -12.34 9.74
CA LYS A 81 -5.70 -13.00 10.24
C LYS A 81 -4.41 -12.29 9.79
N LEU A 82 -4.51 -11.18 9.04
CA LEU A 82 -3.38 -10.41 8.54
C LEU A 82 -3.07 -9.20 9.44
N ASP A 83 -2.85 -9.43 10.74
CA ASP A 83 -2.33 -8.40 11.64
C ASP A 83 -0.83 -8.64 11.90
N VAL A 84 -0.52 -9.64 12.73
CA VAL A 84 0.84 -10.13 12.96
C VAL A 84 0.96 -11.55 12.42
N ILE A 85 1.94 -11.76 11.55
CA ILE A 85 2.21 -13.05 10.91
C ILE A 85 3.51 -13.59 11.50
N ASP A 86 3.44 -14.73 12.16
CA ASP A 86 4.63 -15.45 12.60
C ASP A 86 5.22 -16.24 11.41
N LEU A 87 6.41 -15.83 10.98
CA LEU A 87 7.10 -16.41 9.83
C LEU A 87 7.74 -17.77 10.14
N ALA A 88 7.88 -18.10 11.43
CA ALA A 88 8.38 -19.38 11.89
C ALA A 88 7.28 -20.41 12.18
N ARG A 89 6.02 -20.06 11.85
CA ARG A 89 4.85 -20.89 12.06
C ARG A 89 3.97 -20.99 10.80
N PRO A 90 2.96 -21.89 10.77
CA PRO A 90 2.08 -22.07 9.62
C PRO A 90 1.36 -20.81 9.12
N GLU A 91 1.32 -19.73 9.93
CA GLU A 91 0.84 -18.40 9.58
C GLU A 91 1.57 -17.82 8.35
N LEU A 92 2.82 -18.23 8.09
CA LEU A 92 3.55 -17.91 6.85
C LEU A 92 2.72 -18.21 5.58
N ASN A 93 1.84 -19.22 5.62
CA ASN A 93 0.98 -19.59 4.51
C ASN A 93 0.03 -18.46 4.10
N LEU A 94 -0.31 -17.54 5.01
CA LEU A 94 -1.09 -16.36 4.68
C LEU A 94 -0.37 -15.49 3.64
N LEU A 95 0.95 -15.33 3.76
CA LEU A 95 1.76 -14.61 2.77
C LEU A 95 1.83 -15.36 1.44
N TYR A 96 1.97 -16.69 1.49
CA TYR A 96 1.99 -17.51 0.29
C TYR A 96 0.74 -17.33 -0.58
N PHE A 97 -0.44 -17.19 0.03
CA PHE A 97 -1.67 -16.94 -0.71
C PHE A 97 -1.84 -15.50 -1.18
N LEU A 98 -1.15 -14.55 -0.56
CA LEU A 98 -1.17 -13.15 -1.00
C LEU A 98 -0.33 -12.92 -2.25
N GLY A 99 0.78 -13.64 -2.44
CA GLY A 99 1.68 -13.39 -3.57
C GLY A 99 3.13 -13.74 -3.27
N LEU A 100 4.03 -13.27 -4.13
CA LEU A 100 5.47 -13.35 -3.95
C LEU A 100 5.99 -12.08 -3.25
N PRO A 101 6.77 -12.20 -2.17
CA PRO A 101 7.34 -11.06 -1.47
C PRO A 101 8.59 -10.53 -2.18
N TYR A 102 8.74 -9.22 -2.20
CA TYR A 102 9.92 -8.50 -2.66
C TYR A 102 10.34 -7.50 -1.60
N SER A 103 11.57 -7.59 -1.12
CA SER A 103 12.13 -6.60 -0.19
C SER A 103 12.51 -5.32 -0.91
N MET A 104 12.46 -4.19 -0.21
CA MET A 104 12.87 -2.89 -0.74
C MET A 104 14.36 -2.87 -1.04
N PHE A 105 15.16 -3.49 -0.16
CA PHE A 105 16.59 -3.71 -0.35
C PHE A 105 16.91 -5.21 -0.34
N PRO A 106 18.00 -5.66 -0.99
CA PRO A 106 18.38 -7.07 -1.04
C PRO A 106 18.36 -7.73 0.34
N SER A 107 17.65 -8.85 0.45
CA SER A 107 17.56 -9.65 1.68
C SER A 107 17.57 -11.14 1.34
N LEU A 108 18.49 -11.88 1.96
CA LEU A 108 18.60 -13.32 1.76
C LEU A 108 17.37 -14.07 2.28
N SER A 109 16.85 -13.69 3.45
CA SER A 109 15.68 -14.36 4.04
C SER A 109 14.43 -14.18 3.17
N ILE A 110 14.22 -12.97 2.64
CA ILE A 110 13.08 -12.69 1.76
C ILE A 110 13.25 -13.32 0.39
N PHE A 111 14.48 -13.35 -0.14
CA PHE A 111 14.79 -14.08 -1.36
C PHE A 111 14.45 -15.57 -1.22
N ASN A 112 14.90 -16.22 -0.14
CA ASN A 112 14.61 -17.63 0.12
C ASN A 112 13.10 -17.89 0.19
N MET A 113 12.36 -17.06 0.95
CA MET A 113 10.90 -17.13 1.03
C MET A 113 10.26 -17.04 -0.36
N ARG A 114 10.68 -16.07 -1.18
CA ARG A 114 10.18 -15.87 -2.54
C ARG A 114 10.45 -17.08 -3.44
N ILE A 115 11.66 -17.64 -3.41
CA ILE A 115 12.02 -18.80 -4.23
C ILE A 115 11.21 -20.02 -3.81
N ILE A 116 11.01 -20.24 -2.51
CA ILE A 116 10.17 -21.33 -2.00
C ILE A 116 8.73 -21.18 -2.48
N PHE A 117 8.12 -20.00 -2.32
CA PHE A 117 6.75 -19.77 -2.77
C PHE A 117 6.61 -20.00 -4.27
N LYS A 118 7.53 -19.44 -5.07
CA LYS A 118 7.56 -19.60 -6.52
C LYS A 118 7.70 -21.06 -6.92
N TYR A 119 8.63 -21.79 -6.30
CA TYR A 119 8.85 -23.20 -6.63
C TYR A 119 7.66 -24.06 -6.25
N TYR A 120 7.12 -23.86 -5.04
CA TYR A 120 5.97 -24.61 -4.55
C TYR A 120 4.73 -24.43 -5.44
N ARG A 121 4.50 -23.20 -5.94
CA ARG A 121 3.44 -22.91 -6.92
C ARG A 121 3.66 -23.68 -8.23
N ILE A 122 4.87 -23.61 -8.80
CA ILE A 122 5.21 -24.31 -10.06
C ILE A 122 4.99 -25.82 -9.93
N ILE A 123 5.44 -26.40 -8.81
CA ILE A 123 5.33 -27.82 -8.54
C ILE A 123 3.87 -28.24 -8.35
N ASN A 124 3.09 -27.48 -7.58
CA ASN A 124 1.68 -27.77 -7.40
C ASN A 124 0.87 -27.60 -8.69
N GLU A 125 1.22 -26.64 -9.54
CA GLU A 125 0.61 -26.49 -10.86
C GLU A 125 0.94 -27.69 -11.75
N PHE A 126 2.19 -28.14 -11.76
CA PHE A 126 2.58 -29.36 -12.48
C PHE A 126 1.79 -30.59 -12.00
N LEU A 127 1.67 -30.79 -10.69
CA LEU A 127 0.89 -31.90 -10.13
C LEU A 127 -0.58 -31.80 -10.55
N PHE A 128 -1.16 -30.61 -10.46
CA PHE A 128 -2.56 -30.36 -10.83
C PHE A 128 -2.84 -30.64 -12.30
N GLN A 129 -2.01 -30.12 -13.22
CA GLN A 129 -2.15 -30.34 -14.66
C GLN A 129 -2.04 -31.83 -15.04
N ASN A 130 -1.29 -32.60 -14.26
CA ASN A 130 -1.14 -34.04 -14.45
C ASN A 130 -2.13 -34.88 -13.63
N LYS A 131 -3.19 -34.27 -13.09
CA LYS A 131 -4.26 -34.92 -12.30
C LYS A 131 -3.74 -35.64 -11.04
N LEU A 132 -2.67 -35.12 -10.44
CA LEU A 132 -2.11 -35.60 -9.17
C LEU A 132 -2.53 -34.70 -8.02
N GLN A 133 -2.56 -35.25 -6.81
CA GLN A 133 -2.86 -34.49 -5.61
C GLN A 133 -1.77 -33.46 -5.33
N ARG A 134 -2.13 -32.18 -5.24
CA ARG A 134 -1.21 -31.09 -4.85
C ARG A 134 -0.61 -31.31 -3.46
N ASN A 135 0.57 -30.75 -3.23
CA ASN A 135 1.19 -30.72 -1.91
C ASN A 135 0.45 -29.75 -0.98
N GLU A 136 0.27 -30.16 0.26
CA GLU A 136 -0.44 -29.38 1.28
C GLU A 136 0.37 -28.16 1.68
N THR A 137 -0.24 -26.98 1.76
CA THR A 137 0.49 -25.73 2.05
C THR A 137 1.12 -25.68 3.44
N LYS A 138 0.71 -26.55 4.38
CA LYS A 138 1.32 -26.64 5.73
C LYS A 138 2.84 -26.83 5.72
N TRP A 139 3.39 -27.45 4.66
CA TRP A 139 4.82 -27.70 4.52
C TRP A 139 5.66 -26.49 4.11
N ILE A 140 5.03 -25.40 3.65
CA ILE A 140 5.78 -24.22 3.18
C ILE A 140 6.62 -23.62 4.30
N CYS A 141 6.08 -23.53 5.51
CA CYS A 141 6.80 -23.06 6.68
C CYS A 141 8.05 -23.89 6.97
N SER A 142 7.95 -25.23 6.91
CA SER A 142 9.11 -26.09 7.18
C SER A 142 10.21 -25.92 6.13
N PHE A 143 9.84 -25.77 4.85
CA PHE A 143 10.84 -25.51 3.80
C PHE A 143 11.49 -24.13 3.95
N TYR A 144 10.73 -23.13 4.41
CA TYR A 144 11.28 -21.81 4.70
C TYR A 144 12.30 -21.87 5.82
N ILE A 145 11.96 -22.47 6.96
CA ILE A 145 12.91 -22.66 8.07
C ILE A 145 14.13 -23.46 7.62
N GLU A 146 13.95 -24.53 6.85
CA GLU A 146 15.06 -25.32 6.32
C GLU A 146 15.99 -24.48 5.43
N SER A 147 15.45 -23.58 4.61
CA SER A 147 16.29 -22.71 3.77
C SER A 147 17.16 -21.75 4.57
N LEU A 148 16.72 -21.36 5.77
CA LEU A 148 17.49 -20.51 6.67
C LEU A 148 18.57 -21.30 7.41
N LEU A 149 18.29 -22.55 7.80
CA LEU A 149 19.19 -23.38 8.62
C LEU A 149 20.18 -24.20 7.80
N SER A 150 19.74 -24.78 6.69
CA SER A 150 20.49 -25.75 5.87
C SER A 150 20.70 -25.28 4.43
N GLY A 151 20.26 -24.07 4.08
CA GLY A 151 20.41 -23.48 2.77
C GLY A 151 19.27 -23.79 1.80
N LEU A 152 19.10 -22.88 0.84
CA LEU A 152 17.99 -22.90 -0.13
C LEU A 152 17.99 -24.17 -1.00
N ASP A 153 19.16 -24.66 -1.42
CA ASP A 153 19.29 -25.84 -2.28
C ASP A 153 18.66 -27.09 -1.64
N LYS A 154 18.85 -27.28 -0.32
CA LYS A 154 18.26 -28.40 0.42
C LYS A 154 16.74 -28.29 0.51
N ALA A 155 16.23 -27.09 0.79
CA ALA A 155 14.78 -26.84 0.81
C ALA A 155 14.13 -27.16 -0.55
N ILE A 156 14.78 -26.75 -1.65
CA ILE A 156 14.33 -27.07 -3.01
C ILE A 156 14.37 -28.58 -3.27
N GLN A 157 15.42 -29.27 -2.84
CA GLN A 157 15.52 -30.72 -2.94
C GLN A 157 14.38 -31.43 -2.18
N ASN A 158 14.05 -30.96 -0.98
CA ASN A 158 12.99 -31.58 -0.18
C ASN A 158 11.59 -31.32 -0.75
N ILE A 159 11.32 -30.13 -1.32
CA ILE A 159 10.09 -29.87 -2.08
C ILE A 159 9.99 -30.83 -3.28
N THR A 160 11.12 -31.04 -3.97
CA THR A 160 11.22 -31.96 -5.11
C THR A 160 10.86 -33.38 -4.69
N GLN A 161 11.54 -33.91 -3.67
CA GLN A 161 11.32 -35.26 -3.16
C GLN A 161 9.89 -35.50 -2.66
N LEU A 162 9.29 -34.52 -1.99
CA LEU A 162 7.89 -34.60 -1.55
C LEU A 162 6.94 -34.86 -2.73
N SER A 163 7.24 -34.26 -3.88
CA SER A 163 6.42 -34.33 -5.08
C SER A 163 6.71 -35.58 -5.91
N GLU A 164 7.98 -35.99 -5.99
CA GLU A 164 8.39 -37.24 -6.65
C GLU A 164 7.68 -38.45 -6.07
N LYS A 165 7.54 -38.52 -4.73
CA LYS A 165 6.77 -39.59 -4.05
C LYS A 165 5.36 -39.76 -4.60
N LYS A 166 4.73 -38.68 -5.09
CA LYS A 166 3.38 -38.74 -5.67
C LYS A 166 3.39 -39.17 -7.13
N ILE A 167 4.45 -38.84 -7.86
CA ILE A 167 4.64 -39.26 -9.26
C ILE A 167 4.96 -40.75 -9.33
N ILE A 168 5.72 -41.26 -8.36
CA ILE A 168 6.18 -42.66 -8.37
C ILE A 168 5.01 -43.65 -8.37
N ASN A 169 3.92 -43.30 -7.69
CA ASN A 169 2.74 -44.16 -7.55
C ASN A 169 1.79 -44.13 -8.77
N THR A 170 2.25 -43.60 -9.92
CA THR A 170 1.40 -43.38 -11.10
C THR A 170 1.73 -44.34 -12.24
N LYS A 171 0.72 -44.70 -13.04
CA LYS A 171 0.91 -45.52 -14.25
C LYS A 171 1.80 -44.87 -15.31
N LYS A 172 1.95 -43.54 -15.27
CA LYS A 172 2.79 -42.74 -16.19
C LYS A 172 4.10 -42.29 -15.56
N HIS A 173 4.60 -42.99 -14.54
CA HIS A 173 5.79 -42.64 -13.77
C HIS A 173 6.93 -42.11 -14.66
N VAL A 174 7.40 -42.90 -15.64
CA VAL A 174 8.60 -42.59 -16.42
C VAL A 174 8.46 -41.28 -17.20
N GLU A 175 7.32 -41.09 -17.86
CA GLU A 175 7.00 -39.87 -18.62
C GLU A 175 6.96 -38.65 -17.70
N LEU A 176 6.20 -38.75 -16.60
CA LEU A 176 6.02 -37.65 -15.66
C LEU A 176 7.32 -37.30 -14.93
N LEU A 177 8.13 -38.28 -14.54
CA LEU A 177 9.41 -38.06 -13.88
C LEU A 177 10.39 -37.33 -14.80
N ASN A 178 10.41 -37.64 -16.10
CA ASN A 178 11.25 -36.93 -17.07
C ASN A 178 10.84 -35.46 -17.23
N LEU A 179 9.53 -35.19 -17.38
CA LEU A 179 9.00 -33.83 -17.45
C LEU A 179 9.29 -33.04 -16.16
N PHE A 180 9.07 -33.70 -15.02
CA PHE A 180 9.32 -33.13 -13.71
C PHE A 180 10.80 -32.79 -13.51
N THR A 181 11.72 -33.71 -13.84
CA THR A 181 13.17 -33.49 -13.76
C THR A 181 13.63 -32.34 -14.66
N LYS A 182 13.05 -32.21 -15.86
CA LYS A 182 13.33 -31.07 -16.75
C LYS A 182 12.88 -29.75 -16.11
N LEU A 183 11.68 -29.74 -15.53
CA LEU A 183 11.14 -28.58 -14.82
C LEU A 183 12.01 -28.19 -13.62
N THR A 184 12.44 -29.15 -12.80
CA THR A 184 13.28 -28.87 -11.62
C THR A 184 14.65 -28.34 -12.01
N LYS A 185 15.32 -28.93 -13.02
CA LYS A 185 16.60 -28.44 -13.55
C LYS A 185 16.49 -27.03 -14.13
N ASN A 186 15.42 -26.74 -14.88
CA ASN A 186 15.19 -25.41 -15.43
C ASN A 186 15.00 -24.37 -14.32
N PHE A 187 14.21 -24.71 -13.30
CA PHE A 187 14.02 -23.85 -12.13
C PHE A 187 15.34 -23.62 -11.38
N GLN A 188 16.14 -24.67 -11.17
CA GLN A 188 17.45 -24.58 -10.54
C GLN A 188 18.39 -23.63 -11.27
N LYS A 189 18.46 -23.74 -12.60
CA LYS A 189 19.25 -22.82 -13.42
C LYS A 189 18.76 -21.38 -13.30
N GLN A 190 17.45 -21.17 -13.18
CA GLN A 190 16.87 -19.84 -13.04
C GLN A 190 17.20 -19.21 -11.68
N TYR A 191 16.90 -19.88 -10.56
CA TYR A 191 17.10 -19.25 -9.25
C TYR A 191 18.59 -19.05 -8.93
N LYS A 192 19.49 -19.92 -9.42
CA LYS A 192 20.94 -19.71 -9.25
C LYS A 192 21.42 -18.41 -9.90
N LYS A 193 20.88 -18.06 -11.07
CA LYS A 193 21.15 -16.74 -11.70
C LYS A 193 20.61 -15.59 -10.87
N GLU A 194 19.39 -15.74 -10.34
CA GLU A 194 18.79 -14.73 -9.46
C GLU A 194 19.61 -14.58 -8.16
N PHE A 195 20.14 -15.67 -7.62
CA PHE A 195 20.98 -15.70 -6.41
C PHE A 195 22.34 -15.02 -6.63
N THR A 196 23.03 -15.31 -7.74
CA THR A 196 24.29 -14.61 -8.08
C THR A 196 24.07 -13.10 -8.22
N GLN A 197 22.91 -12.66 -8.73
CA GLN A 197 22.58 -11.24 -8.77
C GLN A 197 22.34 -10.68 -7.36
N LEU A 198 21.63 -11.43 -6.50
CA LEU A 198 21.42 -11.04 -5.10
C LEU A 198 22.76 -10.86 -4.36
N GLU A 199 23.70 -11.79 -4.51
CA GLU A 199 25.02 -11.72 -3.87
C GLU A 199 25.77 -10.44 -4.26
N ARG A 200 25.70 -10.05 -5.54
CA ARG A 200 26.28 -8.78 -6.00
C ARG A 200 25.59 -7.58 -5.37
N ASP A 201 24.28 -7.63 -5.26
CA ASP A 201 23.50 -6.50 -4.75
C ASP A 201 23.64 -6.32 -3.23
N LEU A 202 23.90 -7.40 -2.47
CA LEU A 202 24.11 -7.37 -1.01
C LEU A 202 25.37 -6.62 -0.59
N VAL A 203 26.36 -6.47 -1.48
CA VAL A 203 27.65 -5.81 -1.19
C VAL A 203 27.63 -4.32 -1.52
N ILE A 204 26.55 -3.81 -2.12
CA ILE A 204 26.44 -2.42 -2.54
C ILE A 204 26.19 -1.51 -1.33
N ASP A 205 27.04 -0.49 -1.15
CA ASP A 205 26.83 0.52 -0.13
C ASP A 205 25.64 1.43 -0.47
N ILE A 206 24.59 1.27 0.33
CA ILE A 206 23.31 1.98 0.24
C ILE A 206 23.50 3.50 0.32
N LYS A 207 24.48 3.98 1.09
CA LYS A 207 24.72 5.42 1.29
C LYS A 207 25.27 6.10 0.02
N ASN A 208 25.87 5.32 -0.87
CA ASN A 208 26.47 5.80 -2.11
C ASN A 208 25.57 5.60 -3.35
N LEU A 209 24.36 5.03 -3.17
CA LEU A 209 23.34 4.99 -4.23
C LEU A 209 22.86 6.42 -4.54
N ARG A 210 23.55 7.09 -5.46
CA ARG A 210 23.02 8.24 -6.20
C ARG A 210 22.38 7.71 -7.48
N GLU A 211 21.40 8.43 -8.03
CA GLU A 211 20.88 8.20 -9.37
C GLU A 211 22.01 8.23 -10.41
N LYS A 212 22.65 7.09 -10.62
CA LYS A 212 23.24 6.79 -11.91
C LYS A 212 22.32 5.77 -12.55
N LYS A 213 22.23 5.83 -13.88
CA LYS A 213 21.51 4.95 -14.82
C LYS A 213 21.92 3.46 -14.68
N GLY A 214 21.87 2.91 -13.47
CA GLY A 214 22.54 1.70 -13.04
C GLY A 214 22.18 1.26 -11.61
N ALA A 215 21.16 1.85 -10.98
CA ALA A 215 20.57 1.25 -9.78
C ALA A 215 20.17 -0.20 -10.15
N PRO A 216 20.69 -1.23 -9.45
CA PRO A 216 20.45 -2.61 -9.84
C PRO A 216 18.96 -2.90 -9.89
N LYS A 217 18.52 -3.70 -10.87
CA LYS A 217 17.10 -4.02 -11.11
C LYS A 217 16.36 -4.44 -9.83
N ASN A 218 17.05 -5.07 -8.88
CA ASN A 218 16.44 -5.54 -7.64
C ASN A 218 15.96 -4.40 -6.71
N TYR A 219 16.61 -3.24 -6.73
CA TYR A 219 16.18 -2.07 -5.95
C TYR A 219 14.93 -1.40 -6.55
N SER A 220 14.74 -1.49 -7.87
CA SER A 220 13.58 -0.89 -8.53
C SER A 220 12.33 -1.76 -8.50
N ILE A 221 12.45 -3.08 -8.30
CA ILE A 221 11.29 -3.99 -8.31
C ILE A 221 10.28 -3.55 -7.25
N PHE A 222 10.70 -3.30 -6.01
CA PHE A 222 9.81 -2.89 -4.91
C PHE A 222 8.95 -1.67 -5.28
N PHE A 223 9.59 -0.57 -5.70
CA PHE A 223 8.88 0.66 -6.06
C PHE A 223 8.03 0.49 -7.32
N SER A 224 8.52 -0.28 -8.31
CA SER A 224 7.75 -0.61 -9.51
C SER A 224 6.48 -1.40 -9.18
N THR A 225 6.55 -2.30 -8.20
CA THR A 225 5.42 -3.10 -7.73
C THR A 225 4.40 -2.24 -7.02
N ILE A 226 4.82 -1.38 -6.08
CA ILE A 226 3.91 -0.43 -5.41
C ILE A 226 3.19 0.47 -6.42
N ASN A 227 3.93 1.00 -7.39
CA ASN A 227 3.37 1.89 -8.39
C ASN A 227 2.35 1.18 -9.30
N LYS A 228 2.65 -0.05 -9.74
CA LYS A 228 1.81 -0.82 -10.65
C LYS A 228 0.55 -1.35 -9.99
N LEU A 229 0.64 -1.86 -8.78
CA LEU A 229 -0.49 -2.48 -8.09
C LEU A 229 -1.52 -1.43 -7.69
N GLN A 230 -2.81 -1.72 -7.83
CA GLN A 230 -3.85 -0.81 -7.32
C GLN A 230 -3.86 -0.80 -5.80
N ARG A 231 -3.75 -1.99 -5.18
CA ARG A 231 -3.83 -2.18 -3.74
C ARG A 231 -2.62 -2.97 -3.23
N PRO A 232 -1.42 -2.37 -3.22
CA PRO A 232 -0.20 -3.04 -2.78
C PRO A 232 -0.33 -3.48 -1.32
N VAL A 233 0.13 -4.69 -0.99
CA VAL A 233 0.27 -5.15 0.41
C VAL A 233 1.73 -5.00 0.80
N VAL A 234 1.98 -4.23 1.86
CA VAL A 234 3.33 -3.95 2.35
C VAL A 234 3.43 -4.41 3.80
N LEU A 235 4.54 -5.03 4.16
CA LEU A 235 4.81 -5.52 5.50
C LEU A 235 6.17 -5.04 5.99
N VAL A 236 6.29 -4.91 7.31
CA VAL A 236 7.56 -4.76 8.01
C VAL A 236 7.84 -6.04 8.77
N ILE A 237 9.07 -6.55 8.64
CA ILE A 237 9.52 -7.77 9.28
C ILE A 237 10.49 -7.44 10.40
N ASP A 238 10.23 -7.96 11.59
CA ASP A 238 11.23 -8.04 12.64
C ASP A 238 11.95 -9.39 12.53
N GLN A 239 13.18 -9.36 12.02
CA GLN A 239 14.00 -10.58 11.86
C GLN A 239 14.31 -11.24 13.22
N GLN A 240 14.36 -10.48 14.32
CA GLN A 240 14.68 -11.04 15.64
C GLN A 240 13.54 -11.92 16.16
N SER A 241 12.31 -11.42 16.09
CA SER A 241 11.14 -12.18 16.53
C SER A 241 10.52 -13.07 15.44
N SER A 242 11.06 -13.03 14.22
CA SER A 242 10.49 -13.71 13.03
C SER A 242 9.02 -13.38 12.80
N LYS A 243 8.62 -12.12 13.06
CA LYS A 243 7.25 -11.65 12.88
C LYS A 243 7.17 -10.58 11.82
N ALA A 244 6.11 -10.62 11.02
CA ALA A 244 5.77 -9.59 10.07
C ALA A 244 4.49 -8.86 10.50
N ARG A 245 4.44 -7.54 10.33
CA ARG A 245 3.20 -6.77 10.46
C ARG A 245 2.83 -6.12 9.14
N VAL A 246 1.54 -6.20 8.79
CA VAL A 246 0.98 -5.54 7.61
C VAL A 246 0.77 -4.06 7.91
N LEU A 247 1.28 -3.20 7.03
CA LEU A 247 1.05 -1.75 7.09
C LEU A 247 -0.37 -1.39 6.66
N CYS A 248 -0.91 -0.29 7.19
CA CYS A 248 -2.24 0.23 6.88
C CYS A 248 -3.37 -0.79 7.13
N ARG A 249 -3.22 -1.67 8.13
CA ARG A 249 -4.12 -2.83 8.36
C ARG A 249 -5.61 -2.47 8.38
N ALA A 250 -5.99 -1.30 8.88
CA ALA A 250 -7.38 -0.85 8.95
C ALA A 250 -8.05 -0.71 7.57
N GLN A 251 -7.26 -0.43 6.53
CA GLN A 251 -7.72 -0.32 5.15
C GLN A 251 -7.87 -1.69 4.46
N LEU A 252 -7.20 -2.73 4.97
CA LEU A 252 -7.23 -4.10 4.41
C LEU A 252 -8.20 -5.01 5.16
N ASN A 253 -8.18 -4.95 6.49
CA ASN A 253 -8.92 -5.83 7.38
C ASN A 253 -10.25 -5.17 7.80
N LYS A 254 -11.35 -5.71 7.29
CA LYS A 254 -12.71 -5.20 7.56
C LYS A 254 -13.11 -5.22 9.04
N LYS A 255 -12.43 -5.98 9.89
CA LYS A 255 -12.65 -6.03 11.35
C LYS A 255 -11.79 -5.04 12.13
N ALA A 256 -10.74 -4.49 11.52
CA ALA A 256 -9.81 -3.55 12.14
C ALA A 256 -10.09 -2.10 11.72
N LYS A 257 -11.34 -1.78 11.36
CA LYS A 257 -11.71 -0.43 10.93
C LYS A 257 -11.45 0.57 12.06
N ASP A 258 -10.88 1.70 11.68
CA ASP A 258 -10.63 2.85 12.54
C ASP A 258 -11.11 4.14 11.86
N ARG A 259 -10.82 5.29 12.47
CA ARG A 259 -11.22 6.61 11.97
C ARG A 259 -10.48 7.03 10.69
N THR A 260 -9.44 6.31 10.31
CA THR A 260 -8.74 6.53 9.03
C THR A 260 -9.37 5.75 7.88
N THR A 261 -10.24 4.77 8.17
CA THR A 261 -10.78 3.85 7.16
C THR A 261 -11.68 4.55 6.15
N PHE A 262 -11.33 4.45 4.87
CA PHE A 262 -12.10 5.06 3.79
C PHE A 262 -13.52 4.47 3.67
N THR A 263 -14.54 5.31 3.76
CA THR A 263 -15.95 4.90 3.69
C THR A 263 -16.78 5.93 2.94
N LEU A 264 -17.50 5.52 1.90
CA LEU A 264 -18.53 6.36 1.28
C LEU A 264 -19.74 6.49 2.23
N ARG A 265 -20.14 7.73 2.54
CA ARG A 265 -21.25 8.02 3.46
C ARG A 265 -22.54 8.36 2.72
N SER A 266 -22.47 9.20 1.69
CA SER A 266 -23.63 9.53 0.87
C SER A 266 -23.23 9.96 -0.54
N VAL A 267 -24.18 9.83 -1.46
CA VAL A 267 -24.15 10.40 -2.80
C VAL A 267 -25.52 11.04 -3.05
N ILE A 268 -25.52 12.29 -3.49
CA ILE A 268 -26.72 13.05 -3.87
C ILE A 268 -26.56 13.41 -5.34
N GLN A 269 -27.50 12.97 -6.18
CA GLN A 269 -27.46 13.17 -7.63
C GLN A 269 -28.21 14.43 -8.12
N ASN A 270 -28.67 15.28 -7.21
CA ASN A 270 -29.34 16.53 -7.57
C ASN A 270 -28.30 17.54 -8.04
N SER A 271 -28.10 17.67 -9.36
CA SER A 271 -27.10 18.57 -9.98
C SER A 271 -26.92 19.90 -9.23
N PRO A 272 -25.69 20.20 -8.74
CA PRO A 272 -24.47 19.42 -8.90
C PRO A 272 -24.43 18.17 -8.01
N ILE A 273 -23.83 17.09 -8.52
CA ILE A 273 -23.60 15.89 -7.72
C ILE A 273 -22.78 16.23 -6.48
N GLN A 274 -23.21 15.72 -5.34
CA GLN A 274 -22.51 15.83 -4.07
C GLN A 274 -22.21 14.45 -3.51
N MET A 275 -21.01 14.28 -2.96
CA MET A 275 -20.58 13.05 -2.31
C MET A 275 -19.98 13.39 -0.95
N LEU A 276 -20.28 12.55 0.04
CA LEU A 276 -19.66 12.63 1.35
C LEU A 276 -18.86 11.36 1.59
N VAL A 277 -17.57 11.51 1.83
CA VAL A 277 -16.64 10.42 2.10
C VAL A 277 -16.04 10.61 3.48
N GLN A 278 -15.97 9.55 4.26
CA GLN A 278 -15.18 9.51 5.49
C GLN A 278 -13.81 8.90 5.23
N SER A 279 -12.75 9.51 5.77
CA SER A 279 -11.37 8.99 5.71
C SER A 279 -10.49 9.62 6.79
N GLY A 280 -9.20 9.24 6.84
CA GLY A 280 -8.22 9.95 7.68
C GLY A 280 -7.79 11.30 7.09
N ILE A 281 -7.23 12.15 7.93
CA ILE A 281 -6.81 13.52 7.58
C ILE A 281 -5.81 13.62 6.41
N SER A 282 -5.06 12.56 6.19
CA SER A 282 -4.15 12.40 5.06
C SER A 282 -4.82 12.48 3.68
N ILE A 283 -6.15 12.36 3.58
CA ILE A 283 -6.83 12.58 2.30
C ILE A 283 -6.71 14.03 1.83
N LEU A 284 -6.73 14.99 2.77
CA LEU A 284 -6.67 16.42 2.46
C LEU A 284 -5.27 16.83 2.02
N THR A 285 -4.25 16.17 2.58
CA THR A 285 -2.85 16.35 2.16
C THR A 285 -2.54 15.64 0.84
N ALA A 286 -3.25 14.55 0.52
CA ALA A 286 -3.13 13.84 -0.74
C ALA A 286 -3.79 14.62 -1.90
N ILE A 287 -4.93 15.26 -1.64
CA ILE A 287 -5.58 16.21 -2.55
C ILE A 287 -4.90 17.58 -2.36
N LYS A 288 -3.64 17.69 -2.79
CA LYS A 288 -2.96 18.98 -2.82
C LYS A 288 -3.67 19.89 -3.79
N ASP A 289 -4.14 21.02 -3.28
CA ASP A 289 -4.69 22.08 -4.09
C ASP A 289 -3.76 23.30 -4.01
N GLU A 290 -3.03 23.55 -5.09
CA GLU A 290 -2.11 24.70 -5.20
C GLU A 290 -2.87 26.03 -5.27
N GLU A 291 -4.15 26.01 -5.65
CA GLU A 291 -5.01 27.19 -5.74
C GLU A 291 -5.62 27.56 -4.39
N ARG A 292 -5.57 26.67 -3.39
CA ARG A 292 -6.14 26.86 -2.05
C ARG A 292 -5.73 28.17 -1.38
N LYS A 293 -4.48 28.63 -1.56
CA LYS A 293 -4.02 29.92 -1.01
C LYS A 293 -4.70 31.11 -1.68
N LYS A 294 -4.96 31.03 -2.99
CA LYS A 294 -5.68 32.07 -3.73
C LYS A 294 -7.16 32.06 -3.36
N GLU A 295 -7.76 30.89 -3.22
CA GLU A 295 -9.13 30.72 -2.75
C GLU A 295 -9.31 31.30 -1.35
N LEU A 296 -8.40 30.99 -0.41
CA LEU A 296 -8.44 31.50 0.95
C LEU A 296 -8.45 33.03 0.95
N HIS A 297 -7.53 33.64 0.19
CA HIS A 297 -7.46 35.09 0.07
C HIS A 297 -8.72 35.70 -0.55
N ALA A 298 -9.31 35.05 -1.55
CA ALA A 298 -10.56 35.51 -2.15
C ALA A 298 -11.73 35.49 -1.14
N ILE A 299 -11.83 34.42 -0.34
CA ILE A 299 -12.85 34.25 0.72
C ILE A 299 -12.64 35.30 1.83
N GLU A 300 -11.40 35.55 2.25
CA GLU A 300 -11.07 36.61 3.22
C GLU A 300 -11.49 38.00 2.73
N LEU A 301 -11.26 38.31 1.45
CA LEU A 301 -11.68 39.56 0.84
C LEU A 301 -13.21 39.68 0.78
N GLU A 302 -13.91 38.57 0.52
CA GLU A 302 -15.37 38.53 0.53
C GLU A 302 -15.94 38.75 1.94
N LEU A 303 -15.37 38.08 2.95
CA LEU A 303 -15.74 38.24 4.35
C LEU A 303 -15.62 39.71 4.78
N LYS A 304 -14.48 40.35 4.52
CA LYS A 304 -14.26 41.77 4.83
C LYS A 304 -15.31 42.68 4.17
N LYS A 305 -15.64 42.42 2.90
CA LYS A 305 -16.68 43.18 2.20
C LYS A 305 -18.06 42.99 2.82
N ALA A 306 -18.39 41.77 3.25
CA ALA A 306 -19.66 41.45 3.90
C ALA A 306 -19.79 42.13 5.27
N GLU A 307 -18.72 42.15 6.08
CA GLU A 307 -18.68 42.82 7.38
C GLU A 307 -18.80 44.35 7.26
N ILE A 308 -18.10 44.96 6.29
CA ILE A 308 -18.12 46.42 6.05
C ILE A 308 -19.52 46.91 5.66
N LYS A 309 -20.32 46.10 4.97
CA LYS A 309 -21.69 46.46 4.57
C LYS A 309 -22.65 46.69 5.76
N LYS A 310 -22.21 46.48 7.01
CA LYS A 310 -23.01 46.56 8.24
C LYS A 310 -24.26 45.70 8.12
N VAL A 311 -24.07 44.43 8.43
CA VAL A 311 -25.06 43.35 8.54
C VAL A 311 -26.42 43.84 9.03
N LYS A 312 -27.48 43.65 8.24
CA LYS A 312 -28.85 44.05 8.57
C LYS A 312 -29.87 42.92 8.45
N THR A 313 -29.52 41.81 7.83
CA THR A 313 -30.44 40.69 7.59
C THR A 313 -29.88 39.35 8.07
N ASP A 314 -30.78 38.44 8.46
CA ASP A 314 -30.42 37.08 8.89
C ASP A 314 -29.68 36.28 7.79
N ALA A 315 -29.96 36.60 6.53
CA ALA A 315 -29.25 36.03 5.38
C ALA A 315 -27.77 36.45 5.34
N GLU A 316 -27.47 37.72 5.59
CA GLU A 316 -26.10 38.23 5.65
C GLU A 316 -25.34 37.67 6.86
N ILE A 317 -26.00 37.54 8.02
CA ILE A 317 -25.44 36.87 9.21
C ILE A 317 -25.06 35.43 8.88
N SER A 318 -25.95 34.71 8.17
CA SER A 318 -25.72 33.32 7.79
C SER A 318 -24.58 33.19 6.78
N HIS A 319 -24.48 34.11 5.81
CA HIS A 319 -23.39 34.15 4.83
C HIS A 319 -22.03 34.36 5.51
N ILE A 320 -21.93 35.31 6.44
CA ILE A 320 -20.70 35.57 7.20
C ILE A 320 -20.27 34.34 8.01
N LYS A 321 -21.22 33.66 8.67
CA LYS A 321 -20.94 32.41 9.41
C LYS A 321 -20.39 31.31 8.50
N LEU A 322 -20.92 31.18 7.29
CA LEU A 322 -20.43 30.21 6.30
C LEU A 322 -19.01 30.52 5.85
N LEU A 323 -18.72 31.78 5.49
CA LEU A 323 -17.38 32.20 5.09
C LEU A 323 -16.36 32.00 6.22
N THR A 324 -16.73 32.32 7.46
CA THR A 324 -15.88 32.13 8.64
C THR A 324 -15.54 30.65 8.84
N ALA A 325 -16.54 29.76 8.80
CA ALA A 325 -16.34 28.32 8.95
C ALA A 325 -15.46 27.74 7.82
N GLN A 326 -15.56 28.27 6.60
CA GLN A 326 -14.69 27.87 5.49
C GLN A 326 -13.23 28.26 5.74
N ILE A 327 -12.97 29.50 6.19
CA ILE A 327 -11.62 29.97 6.52
C ILE A 327 -11.03 29.09 7.63
N GLU A 328 -11.76 28.85 8.72
CA GLU A 328 -11.30 28.01 9.83
C GLU A 328 -10.94 26.60 9.35
N LEU A 329 -11.75 25.99 8.48
CA LEU A 329 -11.45 24.69 7.91
C LEU A 329 -10.17 24.71 7.07
N MET A 330 -9.99 25.73 6.21
CA MET A 330 -8.80 25.86 5.36
C MET A 330 -7.53 26.06 6.19
N GLU A 331 -7.61 26.83 7.28
CA GLU A 331 -6.52 27.00 8.24
C GLU A 331 -6.19 25.69 8.97
N GLN A 332 -7.20 24.93 9.40
CA GLN A 332 -7.00 23.60 9.98
C GLN A 332 -6.28 22.68 9.00
N ILE A 333 -6.71 22.64 7.74
CA ILE A 333 -6.07 21.85 6.68
C ILE A 333 -4.60 22.26 6.52
N ALA A 334 -4.32 23.56 6.43
CA ALA A 334 -2.96 24.06 6.29
C ALA A 334 -2.08 23.70 7.50
N HIS A 335 -2.64 23.70 8.71
CA HIS A 335 -1.96 23.23 9.92
C HIS A 335 -1.61 21.73 9.83
N PHE A 336 -2.55 20.89 9.36
CA PHE A 336 -2.32 19.46 9.17
C PHE A 336 -1.32 19.14 8.06
N GLU A 337 -1.28 19.92 6.98
CA GLU A 337 -0.25 19.79 5.93
C GLU A 337 1.17 20.02 6.46
N GLN A 338 1.30 20.91 7.45
CA GLN A 338 2.57 21.18 8.13
C GLN A 338 2.90 20.14 9.21
N ASN A 339 1.98 19.23 9.52
CA ASN A 339 2.15 18.31 10.62
C ASN A 339 3.32 17.32 10.34
N PRO A 340 4.31 17.25 11.24
CA PRO A 340 5.32 16.20 11.35
C PRO A 340 4.91 14.79 10.93
N ASN A 341 3.69 14.39 11.27
CA ASN A 341 3.13 13.05 11.07
C ASN A 341 2.70 12.77 9.62
N TYR A 342 2.81 13.75 8.72
CA TYR A 342 2.55 13.57 7.28
C TYR A 342 3.75 13.99 6.42
N ALA A 343 4.77 14.60 7.02
CA ALA A 343 6.01 15.02 6.35
C ALA A 343 7.16 13.99 6.47
N HIS A 344 6.87 12.70 6.67
CA HIS A 344 7.89 11.67 6.97
C HIS A 344 8.97 11.50 5.90
N ILE A 345 8.62 11.67 4.62
CA ILE A 345 9.56 11.53 3.51
C ILE A 345 10.72 12.52 3.66
N SER A 346 10.46 13.73 4.18
CA SER A 346 11.49 14.76 4.37
C SER A 346 12.59 14.36 5.35
N ARG A 347 12.24 13.50 6.34
CA ARG A 347 13.10 13.03 7.44
C ARG A 347 13.97 11.83 7.06
N ILE A 348 13.70 11.21 5.91
CA ILE A 348 14.49 10.06 5.45
C ILE A 348 15.91 10.53 5.13
N THR A 349 16.88 9.93 5.79
CA THR A 349 18.30 10.31 5.68
C THR A 349 18.96 9.72 4.44
N ILE A 350 18.46 8.58 3.93
CA ILE A 350 18.99 7.92 2.73
C ILE A 350 18.45 8.63 1.47
N PRO A 351 19.29 9.30 0.65
CA PRO A 351 18.83 10.13 -0.46
C PRO A 351 18.02 9.36 -1.51
N TYR A 352 18.46 8.15 -1.87
CA TYR A 352 17.75 7.29 -2.82
C TYR A 352 16.32 6.98 -2.37
N LEU A 353 16.14 6.59 -1.10
CA LEU A 353 14.82 6.26 -0.54
C LEU A 353 13.92 7.50 -0.50
N LYS A 354 14.48 8.63 -0.04
CA LYS A 354 13.76 9.90 -0.02
C LYS A 354 13.25 10.27 -1.40
N GLN A 355 14.08 10.10 -2.43
CA GLN A 355 13.71 10.38 -3.82
C GLN A 355 12.67 9.41 -4.35
N GLN A 356 12.83 8.09 -4.18
CA GLN A 356 11.88 7.10 -4.68
C GLN A 356 10.50 7.23 -4.04
N LEU A 357 10.44 7.49 -2.73
CA LEU A 357 9.18 7.75 -2.03
C LEU A 357 8.58 9.10 -2.43
N GLY A 358 9.41 10.12 -2.67
CA GLY A 358 8.99 11.39 -3.26
C GLY A 358 8.30 11.17 -4.61
N PHE A 359 8.93 10.45 -5.54
CA PHE A 359 8.34 10.13 -6.85
C PHE A 359 7.04 9.32 -6.73
N ALA A 360 6.98 8.34 -5.82
CA ALA A 360 5.76 7.58 -5.58
C ALA A 360 4.63 8.49 -5.06
N ASN A 361 4.94 9.35 -4.10
CA ASN A 361 4.01 10.33 -3.55
C ASN A 361 3.50 11.31 -4.61
N ASP A 362 4.41 11.93 -5.37
CA ASP A 362 4.08 12.93 -6.38
C ASP A 362 3.18 12.33 -7.46
N ARG A 363 3.48 11.11 -7.91
CA ARG A 363 2.65 10.38 -8.87
C ARG A 363 1.24 10.11 -8.31
N ILE A 364 1.10 9.80 -7.03
CA ILE A 364 -0.23 9.60 -6.41
C ILE A 364 -1.01 10.93 -6.41
N THR A 365 -0.37 12.03 -6.00
CA THR A 365 -0.99 13.35 -5.97
C THR A 365 -1.40 13.84 -7.37
N GLU A 366 -0.56 13.62 -8.39
CA GLU A 366 -0.86 13.96 -9.79
C GLU A 366 -2.04 13.14 -10.33
N ASN A 367 -2.11 11.84 -10.00
CA ASN A 367 -3.24 11.01 -10.40
C ASN A 367 -4.55 11.43 -9.72
N LEU A 368 -4.50 11.86 -8.45
CA LEU A 368 -5.65 12.43 -7.75
C LEU A 368 -6.12 13.73 -8.40
N LYS A 369 -5.20 14.64 -8.72
CA LYS A 369 -5.49 15.88 -9.45
C LYS A 369 -6.13 15.59 -10.81
N THR A 370 -5.56 14.65 -11.56
CA THR A 370 -6.09 14.21 -12.86
C THR A 370 -7.49 13.58 -12.71
N LEU A 371 -7.71 12.76 -11.68
CA LEU A 371 -9.01 12.14 -11.40
C LEU A 371 -10.09 13.21 -11.15
N ASN A 372 -9.80 14.18 -10.29
CA ASN A 372 -10.69 15.30 -9.96
C ASN A 372 -10.98 16.16 -11.19
N ASN A 373 -9.96 16.55 -11.94
CA ASN A 373 -10.11 17.38 -13.15
C ASN A 373 -10.91 16.68 -14.25
N ARG A 374 -10.70 15.36 -14.44
CA ARG A 374 -11.42 14.58 -15.45
C ARG A 374 -12.92 14.57 -15.20
N VAL A 375 -13.33 14.36 -13.95
CA VAL A 375 -14.73 14.25 -13.55
C VAL A 375 -15.34 15.61 -13.20
N GLY A 376 -14.50 16.64 -13.03
CA GLY A 376 -14.93 17.97 -12.59
C GLY A 376 -15.40 17.96 -11.14
N ILE A 377 -14.70 17.24 -10.26
CA ILE A 377 -15.02 17.17 -8.83
C ILE A 377 -14.01 17.99 -8.04
N GLU A 378 -14.52 18.82 -7.14
CA GLU A 378 -13.73 19.65 -6.23
C GLU A 378 -14.13 19.42 -4.78
N ILE A 379 -13.31 19.91 -3.85
CA ILE A 379 -13.62 19.87 -2.41
C ILE A 379 -14.77 20.85 -2.15
N ASP A 380 -15.81 20.36 -1.49
CA ASP A 380 -16.85 21.21 -0.94
C ASP A 380 -16.52 21.57 0.50
N TYR A 381 -15.92 22.75 0.70
CA TYR A 381 -15.55 23.24 2.03
C TYR A 381 -16.76 23.48 2.95
N GLN A 382 -18.00 23.58 2.43
CA GLN A 382 -19.18 23.76 3.27
C GLN A 382 -19.63 22.46 3.95
N THR A 383 -19.48 21.34 3.25
CA THR A 383 -19.87 20.02 3.77
C THR A 383 -18.68 19.25 4.36
N THR A 384 -17.45 19.69 4.07
CA THR A 384 -16.24 19.11 4.64
C THR A 384 -16.10 19.45 6.13
N LYS A 385 -15.79 18.44 6.94
CA LYS A 385 -15.58 18.61 8.40
C LYS A 385 -14.44 17.73 8.89
N ILE A 386 -13.68 18.25 9.86
CA ILE A 386 -12.64 17.51 10.57
C ILE A 386 -13.18 17.22 11.98
N ASP A 387 -13.22 15.94 12.36
CA ASP A 387 -13.71 15.48 13.65
C ASP A 387 -12.57 14.78 14.42
N ILE A 388 -12.14 15.42 15.50
CA ILE A 388 -11.03 15.00 16.36
C ILE A 388 -11.63 14.42 17.64
N GLN A 389 -11.41 13.12 17.87
CA GLN A 389 -11.81 12.50 19.13
C GLN A 389 -10.83 12.89 20.24
N ALA A 390 -11.37 13.53 21.29
CA ALA A 390 -10.64 13.89 22.52
C ALA A 390 -10.01 12.66 23.19
#